data_AF-A0A4Y7U2Y6-F1
#
_entry.id   AF-A0A4Y7U2Y6-F1
#
_cell.length_a   1.000
_cell.length_b   1.000
_cell.length_c   1.000
_cell.angle_alpha   90.00
_cell.angle_beta   90.00
_cell.angle_gamma   90.00
#
_symmetry.space_group_name_H-M   'P 1'
#
loop_
_entity.id
_entity.type
_entity.pdbx_description
1 polymer ?
#
loop_
_entity_poly.entity_id
_entity_poly.type
_entity_poly.pdbx_seq_one_letter_code
_entity_poly.pdbx_strand_id
1 'polypeptide(L)' 'MKNVLVIYYSQSGQLESIAQNIAKPFLNSEEIKVTFHEIQLEKPFPFPWDKTSFFDAFPETFLQ' A
#
# COMPACT_ATOMS: atom_id res chain seq x y z
N MET A 1 6.59 4.01 26.16
CA MET A 1 5.63 3.76 25.07
C MET A 1 6.16 4.37 23.78
N LYS A 2 6.48 3.55 22.78
CA LYS A 2 6.96 4.00 21.46
C LYS A 2 5.78 4.12 20.50
N ASN A 3 5.86 5.06 19.56
CA ASN A 3 4.81 5.26 18.55
C ASN A 3 5.39 4.96 17.16
N VAL A 4 4.67 4.17 16.38
CA VAL A 4 5.03 3.81 15.00
C VAL A 4 3.87 4.20 14.09
N LEU A 5 4.18 4.92 13.01
CA LEU A 5 3.24 5.26 11.97
C LEU A 5 3.58 4.47 10.70
N VAL A 6 2.63 3.67 10.23
CA VAL A 6 2.73 2.95 8.96
C VAL A 6 1.91 3.73 7.94
N ILE A 7 2.60 4.34 6.98
CA ILE A 7 1.99 5.04 5.86
C ILE A 7 1.99 4.11 4.65
N TYR A 8 0.83 3.93 4.02
CA TYR A 8 0.70 3.04 2.87
C TYR A 8 -0.35 3.56 1.87
N TYR A 9 -0.32 3.06 0.64
CA TYR A 9 -1.36 3.26 -0.37
C TYR A 9 -1.85 1.88 -0.82
N SER A 10 -3.16 1.68 -1.03
CA SER A 10 -3.63 0.44 -1.64
C SER A 10 -4.75 0.68 -2.64
N GLN A 11 -4.55 0.23 -3.88
CA GLN A 11 -5.60 0.28 -4.89
C GLN A 11 -6.67 -0.81 -4.69
N SER A 12 -6.29 -1.96 -4.12
CA SER A 12 -7.15 -3.16 -3.98
C SER A 12 -7.31 -3.64 -2.54
N GLY A 13 -6.75 -2.93 -1.55
CA GLY A 13 -6.70 -3.34 -0.14
C GLY A 13 -5.67 -4.43 0.19
N GLN A 14 -5.06 -5.07 -0.81
CA GLN A 14 -4.07 -6.13 -0.58
C GLN A 14 -2.82 -5.62 0.16
N LEU A 15 -2.38 -4.38 -0.14
CA LEU A 15 -1.19 -3.83 0.49
C LEU A 15 -1.41 -3.52 1.98
N GLU A 16 -2.63 -3.12 2.36
CA GLU A 16 -2.99 -2.96 3.78
C GLU A 16 -2.79 -4.29 4.53
N SER A 17 -3.35 -5.37 3.98
CA SER A 17 -3.23 -6.70 4.59
C SER A 17 -1.78 -7.15 4.73
N ILE A 18 -0.95 -6.88 3.73
CA ILE A 18 0.50 -7.16 3.78
C ILE A 18 1.17 -6.31 4.86
N ALA A 19 0.90 -5.01 4.91
CA ALA A 19 1.48 -4.09 5.88
C ALA A 19 1.12 -4.49 7.32
N GLN A 20 -0.14 -4.86 7.58
CA GLN A 20 -0.57 -5.35 8.89
C GLN A 20 0.14 -6.66 9.26
N ASN A 21 0.31 -7.59 8.31
CA ASN A 21 1.03 -8.84 8.53
C ASN A 21 2.50 -8.60 8.91
N ILE A 22 3.18 -7.69 8.21
CA ILE A 22 4.57 -7.31 8.51
C ILE A 22 4.67 -6.65 9.89
N ALA A 23 3.69 -5.81 10.25
CA ALA A 23 3.66 -5.09 11.51
C ALA A 23 3.20 -5.94 12.71
N LYS A 24 2.82 -7.21 12.53
CA LYS A 24 2.36 -8.11 13.61
C LYS A 24 3.25 -8.09 14.86
N PRO A 25 4.60 -8.14 14.77
CA PRO A 25 5.46 -8.08 15.95
C PRO A 25 5.27 -6.80 16.78
N PHE A 26 4.96 -5.69 16.13
CA PHE A 26 4.70 -4.41 16.79
C PHE A 26 3.29 -4.31 17.34
N LEU A 27 2.31 -4.83 16.59
CA LEU A 27 0.91 -4.89 17.01
C LEU A 27 0.70 -5.76 18.25
N ASN A 28 1.53 -6.80 18.42
CA ASN A 28 1.47 -7.72 19.56
C ASN A 28 2.26 -7.22 20.78
N SER A 29 2.88 -6.03 20.72
CA SER A 29 3.65 -5.46 21.81
C SER A 29 2.85 -4.40 22.55
N GLU A 30 2.70 -4.55 23.86
CA GLU A 30 2.04 -3.54 24.71
C GLU A 30 2.84 -2.24 24.85
N GLU A 31 4.14 -2.26 24.50
CA GLU A 31 5.03 -1.09 24.59
C GLU A 31 4.97 -0.19 23.35
N ILE A 32 4.35 -0.68 22.26
CA ILE A 32 4.35 -0.03 20.94
C ILE A 32 2.92 0.27 20.51
N LYS A 33 2.65 1.55 20.28
CA LYS A 33 1.41 1.99 19.63
C LYS A 33 1.65 2.11 18.13
N VAL A 34 0.99 1.27 17.34
CA VAL A 34 1.05 1.31 15.88
C VAL A 34 -0.18 2.03 15.33
N THR A 35 0.01 2.97 14.43
CA THR A 35 -1.06 3.65 13.69
C THR A 35 -0.87 3.39 12.21
N PHE A 36 -1.94 3.01 11.52
CA PHE A 36 -1.96 2.84 10.07
C PHE A 36 -2.62 4.06 9.45
N HIS A 37 -1.98 4.63 8.44
CA HIS A 37 -2.52 5.76 7.69
C HIS A 37 -2.43 5.47 6.20
N GLU A 38 -3.59 5.32 5.59
CA GLU A 38 -3.68 5.19 4.14
C GLU A 38 -3.59 6.57 3.49
N ILE A 39 -2.63 6.76 2.59
CA ILE A 39 -2.57 7.93 1.72
C ILE A 39 -3.38 7.67 0.45
N GLN A 40 -3.98 8.72 -0.07
CA GLN A 40 -4.76 8.69 -1.30
C GLN A 40 -4.05 9.49 -2.38
N LEU A 41 -4.11 9.01 -3.62
CA LEU A 41 -3.62 9.76 -4.76
C LEU A 41 -4.59 10.90 -5.07
N GLU A 42 -4.05 12.08 -5.38
CA GLU A 42 -4.88 13.20 -5.87
C GLU A 42 -5.57 12.85 -7.19
N LYS A 43 -4.90 12.05 -8.03
CA LYS A 43 -5.44 11.47 -9.26
C LYS A 43 -5.33 9.95 -9.16
N PRO A 44 -6.44 9.22 -8.92
CA PRO A 44 -6.41 7.76 -8.82
C PRO A 44 -5.93 7.12 -10.13
N PHE A 45 -5.08 6.10 -10.03
CA PHE A 45 -4.83 5.21 -11.16
C PHE A 45 -6.09 4.41 -11.49
N PRO A 46 -6.36 4.14 -12.77
CA PRO A 46 -7.53 3.35 -13.16
C PRO A 46 -7.46 1.95 -12.56
N PHE A 47 -8.60 1.41 -12.12
CA PHE A 47 -8.71 0.03 -11.69
C PHE A 47 -10.11 -0.52 -12.00
N PRO A 48 -10.22 -1.68 -12.67
CA PRO A 48 -9.15 -2.44 -13.30
C PRO A 48 -8.47 -1.64 -14.44
N TRP A 49 -7.21 -1.94 -14.71
CA TRP A 49 -6.44 -1.26 -15.76
C TRP A 49 -6.83 -1.78 -17.15
N ASP A 50 -6.97 -0.88 -18.11
CA ASP A 50 -7.01 -1.24 -19.53
C ASP A 50 -5.58 -1.31 -20.10
N LYS A 51 -5.44 -1.90 -21.30
CA LYS A 51 -4.11 -2.09 -21.91
C LYS A 51 -3.39 -0.76 -22.16
N THR A 52 -4.11 0.25 -22.63
CA THR A 52 -3.52 1.54 -22.99
C THR A 52 -3.03 2.26 -21.75
N SER A 53 -3.87 2.38 -20.71
CA SER A 53 -3.47 3.01 -19.45
C SER A 53 -2.35 2.24 -18.75
N PHE A 54 -2.35 0.91 -18.83
CA PHE A 54 -1.30 0.09 -18.24
C PHE A 54 0.07 0.29 -18.91
N PHE A 55 0.15 0.20 -20.24
CA PHE A 55 1.42 0.38 -20.96
C PHE A 55 1.89 1.84 -21.00
N ASP A 56 0.99 2.81 -20.84
CA ASP A 56 1.35 4.22 -20.66
C ASP A 56 2.05 4.45 -19.30
N ALA A 57 1.58 3.78 -18.23
CA ALA A 57 2.18 3.88 -16.90
C ALA A 57 3.40 2.98 -16.69
N PHE A 58 3.45 1.81 -17.35
CA PHE A 58 4.50 0.80 -17.21
C PHE A 58 5.08 0.38 -18.59
N PRO A 59 5.66 1.30 -19.37
CA PRO A 59 6.12 1.04 -20.73
C PRO A 59 7.21 -0.04 -20.82
N GLU A 60 8.03 -0.20 -19.79
CA GLU A 60 9.11 -1.19 -19.70
C GLU A 60 8.62 -2.64 -19.67
N THR A 61 7.34 -2.86 -19.35
CA THR A 61 6.73 -4.19 -19.31
C THR A 61 6.36 -4.72 -20.70
N PHE A 62 6.44 -3.89 -21.73
CA PHE A 62 6.12 -4.28 -23.09
C PHE A 62 7.25 -5.14 -23.69
N LEU A 63 6.93 -6.37 -24.11
CA LEU A 63 7.83 -7.38 -24.71
C LEU A 63 8.85 -8.03 -23.75
N GLN A 64 8.63 -7.96 -22.44
CA GLN A 64 9.32 -8.81 -21.45
C GLN A 64 8.68 -10.19 -21.31
#